data_AF-A0A5D0XHX5-F1
#
_entry.id   AF-A0A5D0XHX5-F1
#
_cell.length_a   1.000
_cell.length_b   1.000
_cell.length_c   1.000
_cell.angle_alpha   90.00
_cell.angle_beta   90.00
_cell.angle_gamma   90.00
#
_symmetry.space_group_name_H-M   'P 1'
#
loop_
_entity.id
_entity.type
_entity.pdbx_description
1 polymer ?
#
loop_
_entity_poly.entity_id
_entity_poly.type
_entity_poly.pdbx_seq_one_letter_code
_entity_poly.pdbx_strand_id
1 'polypeptide(L)'
;MVHPDLKILFQRLEASREAAGLTRDEVEEKLVMGPGWIKLIEEGLTEPSLGTLAAILALYGDDLHGFFADFQFGETDVIVDRHLSATEEGADLVLHFPMGPHSANVTIPDATLDEFNSVLLVLRNVLAVRDARRAIVECFLEAVRTWPHVNPSDLWYFLVAHAYQDDFNHPAESAGKDWAQSWKRAGGWSLEAIFVEHYNPQLNQHGVRLAMPTAPDEKGRLLGEMGLHGSGVVEKSDVIALGTDAHGNEHPFGVVHVKASFAERRTDDAPLSARLMASGFASPLLTMDCKAGPSTDPFNKGELGAVQGGIARVSSKRLDIERDRIFDAAFSYNANTEPTPTGTSAAARIYRCNFADPDDSFSRHMIRKWQERQGN
;
A
#
# COMPACT_ATOMS: atom_id res chain seq x y z
N MET A 1 13.18 5.66 15.13
CA MET A 1 13.87 5.33 16.40
C MET A 1 15.08 6.24 16.44
N VAL A 2 15.34 6.95 17.55
CA VAL A 2 16.50 7.86 17.61
C VAL A 2 17.78 7.02 17.53
N HIS A 3 18.70 7.42 16.67
CA HIS A 3 19.97 6.72 16.49
C HIS A 3 20.72 6.60 17.84
N PRO A 4 21.39 5.48 18.15
CA PRO A 4 22.11 5.30 19.43
C PRO A 4 23.07 6.46 19.76
N ASP A 5 23.79 6.97 18.76
CA ASP A 5 24.71 8.10 18.96
C ASP A 5 23.95 9.40 19.26
N LEU A 6 22.79 9.62 18.63
CA LEU A 6 21.92 10.76 18.92
C LEU A 6 21.28 10.65 20.31
N LYS A 7 20.98 9.43 20.76
CA LYS A 7 20.52 9.20 22.13
C LYS A 7 21.59 9.59 23.15
N ILE A 8 22.84 9.18 22.93
CA ILE A 8 23.97 9.56 23.79
C ILE A 8 24.15 11.08 23.78
N LEU A 9 24.04 11.71 22.61
CA LEU A 9 24.11 13.16 22.47
C LEU A 9 23.00 13.85 23.28
N PHE A 10 21.73 13.45 23.12
CA PHE A 10 20.63 14.10 23.83
C PHE A 10 20.61 13.83 25.32
N GLN A 11 21.19 12.72 25.79
CA GLN A 11 21.44 12.52 27.23
C GLN A 11 22.39 13.58 27.82
N ARG A 12 23.25 14.22 27.01
CA ARG A 12 24.07 15.38 27.46
C ARG A 12 23.22 16.63 27.75
N LEU A 13 22.02 16.74 27.18
CA LEU A 13 21.11 17.86 27.46
C LEU A 13 20.65 17.87 28.91
N GLU A 14 20.43 16.69 29.50
CA GLU A 14 20.05 16.57 30.92
C GLU A 14 21.13 17.16 31.82
N ALA A 15 22.40 16.80 31.60
CA ALA A 15 23.52 17.36 32.35
C ALA A 15 23.64 18.88 32.17
N SER A 16 23.41 19.38 30.96
CA SER A 16 23.43 20.82 30.65
C SER A 16 22.31 21.57 31.38
N ARG A 17 21.10 21.00 31.42
CA ARG A 17 19.95 21.54 32.15
C ARG A 17 20.22 21.61 33.65
N GLU A 18 20.75 20.53 34.23
CA GLU A 18 21.07 20.45 35.65
C GLU A 18 22.16 21.46 36.05
N ALA A 19 23.18 21.64 35.21
CA ALA A 19 24.21 22.66 35.41
C ALA A 19 23.64 24.09 35.37
N ALA A 20 22.61 24.33 34.56
CA ALA A 20 21.87 25.58 34.52
C ALA A 20 20.92 25.79 35.71
N GLY A 21 20.75 24.78 36.58
CA GLY A 21 19.87 24.84 37.74
C GLY A 21 18.38 24.86 37.42
N LEU A 22 17.99 24.30 36.26
CA LEU A 22 16.60 24.28 35.79
C LEU A 22 15.97 22.90 35.97
N THR A 23 14.70 22.87 36.36
CA THR A 23 13.86 21.68 36.29
C THR A 23 13.26 21.52 34.88
N ARG A 24 12.80 20.31 34.53
CA ARG A 24 12.13 20.07 33.23
C ARG A 24 10.90 20.95 33.05
N ASP A 25 10.07 21.06 34.09
CA ASP A 25 8.83 21.86 34.07
C ASP A 25 9.12 23.35 33.84
N GLU A 26 10.19 23.90 34.45
CA GLU A 26 10.60 25.29 34.22
C GLU A 26 11.07 25.54 32.79
N VAL A 27 11.75 24.56 32.17
CA VAL A 27 12.17 24.65 30.77
C VAL A 27 10.96 24.61 29.86
N GLU A 28 10.03 23.69 30.11
CA GLU A 28 8.77 23.58 29.37
C GLU A 28 7.93 24.86 29.47
N GLU A 29 7.83 25.45 30.67
CA GLU A 29 7.15 26.73 30.87
C GLU A 29 7.82 27.86 30.08
N LYS A 30 9.15 28.00 30.17
CA LYS A 30 9.90 29.08 29.51
C LYS A 30 9.89 28.97 27.98
N LEU A 31 9.87 27.75 27.44
CA LEU A 31 9.82 27.50 26.00
C LEU A 31 8.39 27.34 25.47
N VAL A 32 7.38 27.43 26.34
CA VAL A 32 5.96 27.25 26.00
C VAL A 32 5.73 25.88 25.34
N MET A 33 6.30 24.83 25.92
CA MET A 33 6.16 23.44 25.49
C MET A 33 5.13 22.72 26.37
N GLY A 34 4.48 21.70 25.80
CA GLY A 34 3.59 20.85 26.58
C GLY A 34 4.34 20.00 27.62
N PRO A 35 3.65 19.48 28.64
CA PRO A 35 4.28 18.66 29.67
C PRO A 35 4.95 17.40 29.12
N GLY A 36 6.20 17.13 29.52
CA GLY A 36 6.94 15.91 29.24
C GLY A 36 7.79 15.91 27.95
N TRP A 37 7.77 16.99 27.17
CA TRP A 37 8.60 17.10 25.96
C TRP A 37 10.10 17.11 26.27
N ILE A 38 10.52 17.84 27.31
CA ILE A 38 11.95 17.93 27.66
C ILE A 38 12.45 16.58 28.14
N LYS A 39 11.63 15.85 28.88
CA LYS A 39 11.94 14.47 29.27
C LYS A 39 12.16 13.57 28.04
N LEU A 40 11.24 13.59 27.08
CA LEU A 40 11.35 12.75 25.87
C LEU A 40 12.60 13.08 25.05
N ILE A 41 12.95 14.37 24.94
CA ILE A 41 14.15 14.81 24.24
C ILE A 41 15.41 14.33 24.97
N GLU A 42 15.53 14.62 26.28
CA GLU A 42 16.69 14.24 27.10
C GLU A 42 16.91 12.72 27.16
N GLU A 43 15.84 11.93 27.17
CA GLU A 43 15.92 10.46 27.15
C GLU A 43 16.26 9.89 25.76
N GLY A 44 16.36 10.74 24.73
CA GLY A 44 16.57 10.36 23.34
C GLY A 44 15.41 9.55 22.78
N LEU A 45 14.18 9.85 23.21
CA LEU A 45 12.95 9.21 22.71
C LEU A 45 12.32 10.00 21.57
N THR A 46 12.69 11.28 21.41
CA THR A 46 12.27 12.13 20.30
C THR A 46 13.40 13.09 19.92
N GLU A 47 13.49 13.45 18.63
CA GLU A 47 14.52 14.35 18.13
C GLU A 47 13.96 15.78 18.01
N PRO A 48 14.56 16.78 18.68
CA PRO A 48 14.18 18.16 18.47
C PRO A 48 14.65 18.62 17.09
N SER A 49 13.90 19.52 16.46
CA SER A 49 14.44 20.27 15.31
C SER A 49 15.71 21.03 15.73
N LEU A 50 16.62 21.31 14.79
CA LEU A 50 17.84 22.06 15.11
C LEU A 50 17.54 23.42 15.76
N GLY A 51 16.46 24.09 15.35
CA GLY A 51 16.01 25.34 15.96
C GLY A 51 15.49 25.15 17.39
N THR A 52 14.75 24.07 17.65
CA THR A 52 14.30 23.70 19.00
C THR A 52 15.49 23.39 19.91
N LEU A 53 16.46 22.60 19.42
CA LEU A 53 17.69 22.28 20.14
C LEU A 53 18.47 23.56 20.49
N ALA A 54 18.65 24.47 19.53
CA ALA A 54 19.33 25.74 19.77
C ALA A 54 18.62 26.60 20.83
N ALA A 55 17.29 26.63 20.84
CA ALA A 55 16.52 27.35 21.85
C ALA A 55 16.68 26.75 23.26
N ILE A 56 16.67 25.42 23.36
CA ILE A 56 16.92 24.68 24.61
C ILE A 56 18.33 25.00 25.13
N LEU A 57 19.36 24.85 24.28
CA LEU A 57 20.76 25.11 24.66
C LEU A 57 20.98 26.56 25.10
N ALA A 58 20.41 27.52 24.37
CA ALA A 58 20.50 28.93 24.73
C ALA A 58 19.89 29.20 26.12
N LEU A 59 18.80 28.52 26.47
CA LEU A 59 18.19 28.61 27.79
C LEU A 59 19.07 27.97 28.89
N TYR A 60 19.84 26.93 28.53
CA TYR A 60 20.78 26.27 29.44
C TYR A 60 22.11 27.03 29.57
N GLY A 61 22.31 28.10 28.79
CA GLY A 61 23.56 28.85 28.76
C GLY A 61 24.66 28.20 27.93
N ASP A 62 24.30 27.34 26.99
CA ASP A 62 25.19 26.68 26.02
C ASP A 62 24.80 27.08 24.58
N ASP A 63 25.58 26.65 23.60
CA ASP A 63 25.27 26.81 22.18
C ASP A 63 25.51 25.50 21.40
N LEU A 64 25.14 25.48 20.12
CA LEU A 64 25.33 24.29 19.30
C LEU A 64 26.83 23.92 19.18
N HIS A 65 27.73 24.88 19.13
CA HIS A 65 29.15 24.60 18.98
C HIS A 65 29.71 23.91 20.24
N GLY A 66 29.38 24.42 21.43
CA GLY A 66 29.73 23.83 22.72
C GLY A 66 29.11 22.45 22.90
N PHE A 67 27.82 22.31 22.59
CA PHE A 67 27.09 21.06 22.75
C PHE A 67 27.63 19.91 21.90
N PHE A 68 28.00 20.20 20.64
CA PHE A 68 28.60 19.24 19.72
C PHE A 68 30.12 19.12 19.88
N ALA A 69 30.75 19.88 20.78
CA ALA A 69 32.19 19.74 21.03
C ALA A 69 32.51 18.31 21.46
N ASP A 70 33.54 17.73 20.84
CA ASP A 70 34.02 16.36 21.08
C ASP A 70 32.97 15.25 20.83
N PHE A 71 31.85 15.57 20.17
CA PHE A 71 30.93 14.57 19.68
C PHE A 71 31.39 14.09 18.29
N GLN A 72 31.67 12.79 18.18
CA GLN A 72 31.99 12.15 16.92
C GLN A 72 30.93 11.09 16.65
N PHE A 73 30.31 11.19 15.48
CA PHE A 73 29.51 10.08 14.94
C PHE A 73 30.43 8.89 14.66
N GLY A 74 29.92 7.66 14.79
CA GLY A 74 30.63 6.47 14.30
C GLY A 74 30.98 6.60 12.81
N GLU A 75 32.08 5.97 12.38
CA GLU A 75 32.59 6.05 10.99
C GLU A 75 31.65 5.43 9.93
N THR A 76 30.55 4.78 10.32
CA THR A 76 29.76 3.90 9.44
C THR A 76 28.40 4.44 9.01
N ASP A 77 27.88 5.53 9.58
CA ASP A 77 26.44 5.78 9.50
C ASP A 77 26.09 7.17 8.94
N VAL A 78 25.97 7.25 7.60
CA VAL A 78 25.21 8.35 6.96
C VAL A 78 23.73 8.06 7.18
N ILE A 79 23.19 8.56 8.29
CA ILE A 79 21.78 8.35 8.64
C ILE A 79 20.97 9.49 8.03
N VAL A 80 20.21 9.17 7.00
CA VAL A 80 19.04 9.97 6.64
C VAL A 80 17.85 9.28 7.30
N ASP A 81 17.06 10.01 8.09
CA ASP A 81 15.82 9.47 8.66
C ASP A 81 14.81 9.25 7.52
N ARG A 82 14.77 8.02 7.02
CA ARG A 82 13.89 7.60 5.92
C ARG A 82 12.64 6.98 6.52
N HIS A 83 11.49 7.24 5.90
CA HIS A 83 10.26 6.50 6.25
C HIS A 83 10.39 5.00 5.92
N LEU A 84 11.19 4.67 4.91
CA LEU A 84 11.52 3.30 4.52
C LEU A 84 13.02 3.20 4.30
N SER A 85 13.66 2.29 5.02
CA SER A 85 15.05 1.89 4.78
C SER A 85 15.14 0.38 4.64
N ALA A 86 16.29 -0.12 4.19
CA ALA A 86 16.55 -1.54 4.11
C ALA A 86 18.00 -1.86 4.46
N THR A 87 18.21 -3.06 5.00
CA THR A 87 19.54 -3.63 5.28
C THR A 87 19.63 -5.05 4.73
N GLU A 88 20.84 -5.48 4.35
CA GLU A 88 21.07 -6.87 3.95
C GLU A 88 21.38 -7.73 5.19
N GLU A 89 20.65 -8.84 5.34
CA GLU A 89 20.89 -9.85 6.35
C GLU A 89 21.11 -11.21 5.68
N GLY A 90 22.37 -11.56 5.43
CA GLY A 90 22.72 -12.80 4.74
C GLY A 90 22.37 -12.74 3.25
N ALA A 91 21.39 -13.53 2.82
CA ALA A 91 20.87 -13.52 1.44
C ALA A 91 19.56 -12.73 1.30
N ASP A 92 19.04 -12.22 2.42
CA ASP A 92 17.74 -11.58 2.48
C ASP A 92 17.89 -10.06 2.68
N LEU A 93 16.85 -9.33 2.31
CA LEU A 93 16.72 -7.90 2.57
C LEU A 93 15.70 -7.67 3.68
N VAL A 94 16.07 -6.92 4.71
CA VAL A 94 15.14 -6.52 5.78
C VAL A 94 14.71 -5.07 5.56
N LEU A 95 13.42 -4.87 5.34
CA LEU A 95 12.80 -3.53 5.28
C LEU A 95 12.52 -3.02 6.69
N HIS A 96 12.82 -1.75 6.93
CA HIS A 96 12.54 -1.06 8.18
C HIS A 96 11.64 0.16 7.94
N PHE A 97 10.55 0.26 8.69
CA PHE A 97 9.60 1.37 8.55
C PHE A 97 8.76 1.57 9.83
N PRO A 98 8.16 2.75 10.05
CA PRO A 98 7.29 2.97 11.19
C PRO A 98 5.91 2.34 10.98
N MET A 99 5.41 1.63 12.00
CA MET A 99 4.05 1.07 12.01
C MET A 99 3.38 1.32 13.36
N GLY A 100 2.66 2.44 13.46
CA GLY A 100 2.11 2.91 14.74
C GLY A 100 3.25 3.23 15.72
N PRO A 101 3.26 2.69 16.95
CA PRO A 101 4.35 2.90 17.90
C PRO A 101 5.57 1.99 17.67
N HIS A 102 5.53 1.12 16.65
CA HIS A 102 6.57 0.12 16.42
C HIS A 102 7.52 0.56 15.29
N SER A 103 8.79 0.18 15.42
CA SER A 103 9.72 0.06 14.30
C SER A 103 9.54 -1.33 13.73
N ALA A 104 8.86 -1.43 12.59
CA ALA A 104 8.54 -2.69 11.95
C ALA A 104 9.67 -3.14 11.03
N ASN A 105 9.86 -4.46 10.99
CA ASN A 105 10.82 -5.16 10.15
C ASN A 105 10.09 -6.20 9.30
N VAL A 106 10.33 -6.21 7.99
CA VAL A 106 9.78 -7.22 7.07
C VAL A 106 10.89 -7.73 6.16
N THR A 107 11.08 -9.04 6.15
CA THR A 107 12.09 -9.70 5.31
C THR A 107 11.55 -9.96 3.90
N ILE A 108 12.31 -9.55 2.90
CA ILE A 108 12.18 -9.97 1.50
C ILE A 108 13.28 -11.02 1.26
N PRO A 109 12.93 -12.30 1.08
CA PRO A 109 13.91 -13.36 0.90
C PRO A 109 14.62 -13.24 -0.46
N ASP A 110 15.89 -13.68 -0.51
CA ASP A 110 16.70 -13.70 -1.75
C ASP A 110 16.70 -12.35 -2.48
N ALA A 111 16.99 -11.26 -1.75
CA ALA A 111 16.93 -9.89 -2.24
C ALA A 111 18.12 -9.08 -1.75
N THR A 112 18.58 -8.15 -2.59
CA THR A 112 19.75 -7.30 -2.31
C THR A 112 19.39 -5.84 -2.14
N LEU A 113 20.27 -5.07 -1.50
CA LEU A 113 20.13 -3.63 -1.36
C LEU A 113 20.24 -2.90 -2.70
N ASP A 114 21.01 -3.43 -3.64
CA ASP A 114 21.11 -2.89 -5.01
C ASP A 114 19.79 -3.02 -5.78
N GLU A 115 19.10 -4.16 -5.66
CA GLU A 115 17.77 -4.37 -6.21
C GLU A 115 16.75 -3.43 -5.57
N PHE A 116 16.77 -3.32 -4.24
CA PHE A 116 15.94 -2.36 -3.51
C PHE A 116 16.13 -0.94 -4.01
N ASN A 117 17.37 -0.48 -4.08
CA ASN A 117 17.70 0.86 -4.57
C ASN A 117 17.23 1.06 -6.02
N SER A 118 17.35 0.03 -6.86
CA SER A 118 16.89 0.09 -8.25
C SER A 118 15.37 0.23 -8.35
N VAL A 119 14.60 -0.50 -7.55
CA VAL A 119 13.13 -0.39 -7.46
C VAL A 119 12.72 1.00 -6.96
N LEU A 120 13.34 1.51 -5.90
CA LEU A 120 13.05 2.85 -5.38
C LEU A 120 13.44 3.96 -6.36
N LEU A 121 14.49 3.74 -7.15
CA LEU A 121 14.92 4.70 -8.17
C LEU A 121 13.86 4.87 -9.26
N VAL A 122 13.14 3.81 -9.65
CA VAL A 122 11.99 3.90 -10.57
C VAL A 122 10.93 4.83 -9.98
N LEU A 123 10.50 4.60 -8.73
CA LEU A 123 9.53 5.44 -8.05
C LEU A 123 9.97 6.91 -8.05
N ARG A 124 11.20 7.18 -7.56
CA ARG A 124 11.74 8.53 -7.40
C ARG A 124 11.83 9.28 -8.72
N ASN A 125 12.30 8.63 -9.78
CA ASN A 125 12.49 9.27 -11.08
C ASN A 125 11.15 9.69 -11.70
N VAL A 126 10.10 8.90 -11.52
CA VAL A 126 8.75 9.26 -12.02
C VAL A 126 8.09 10.32 -11.12
N LEU A 127 8.31 10.27 -9.80
CA LEU A 127 7.89 11.34 -8.89
C LEU A 127 8.55 12.68 -9.22
N ALA A 128 9.80 12.68 -9.70
CA ALA A 128 10.51 13.89 -10.10
C ALA A 128 9.83 14.64 -11.26
N VAL A 129 9.10 13.93 -12.14
CA VAL A 129 8.28 14.53 -13.21
C VAL A 129 6.82 14.77 -12.80
N ARG A 130 6.52 14.64 -11.49
CA ARG A 130 5.23 14.90 -10.85
C ARG A 130 4.07 13.99 -11.30
N ASP A 131 4.35 12.77 -11.70
CA ASP A 131 3.32 11.76 -12.02
C ASP A 131 3.22 10.70 -10.92
N ALA A 132 2.57 11.07 -9.82
CA ALA A 132 2.48 10.21 -8.62
C ALA A 132 1.80 8.86 -8.88
N ARG A 133 0.76 8.83 -9.72
CA ARG A 133 0.00 7.62 -10.00
C ARG A 133 0.84 6.65 -10.81
N ARG A 134 1.45 7.14 -11.90
CA ARG A 134 2.35 6.34 -12.72
C ARG A 134 3.57 5.87 -11.94
N ALA A 135 4.12 6.70 -11.05
CA ALA A 135 5.24 6.31 -10.21
C ALA A 135 4.94 5.09 -9.34
N ILE A 136 3.73 5.02 -8.76
CA ILE A 136 3.28 3.87 -7.97
C ILE A 136 3.14 2.62 -8.86
N VAL A 137 2.53 2.78 -10.05
CA VAL A 137 2.36 1.67 -11.02
C VAL A 137 3.71 1.08 -11.43
N GLU A 138 4.63 1.93 -11.92
CA GLU A 138 5.93 1.48 -12.40
C GLU A 138 6.78 0.89 -11.28
N CYS A 139 6.77 1.48 -10.08
CA CYS A 139 7.47 0.94 -8.91
C CYS A 139 6.95 -0.45 -8.53
N PHE A 140 5.64 -0.64 -8.48
CA PHE A 140 5.07 -1.94 -8.13
C PHE A 140 5.38 -3.01 -9.19
N LEU A 141 5.20 -2.68 -10.47
CA LEU A 141 5.49 -3.61 -11.57
C LEU A 141 6.98 -3.96 -11.63
N GLU A 142 7.87 -3.00 -11.33
CA GLU A 142 9.30 -3.28 -11.19
C GLU A 142 9.58 -4.19 -9.99
N ALA A 143 8.94 -3.97 -8.84
CA ALA A 143 9.13 -4.80 -7.65
C ALA A 143 8.72 -6.26 -7.89
N VAL A 144 7.56 -6.52 -8.50
CA VAL A 144 7.12 -7.90 -8.79
C VAL A 144 7.93 -8.57 -9.89
N ARG A 145 8.55 -7.78 -10.79
CA ARG A 145 9.47 -8.29 -11.82
C ARG A 145 10.82 -8.68 -11.21
N THR A 146 11.30 -7.88 -10.26
CA THR A 146 12.58 -8.12 -9.57
C THR A 146 12.46 -9.26 -8.57
N TRP A 147 11.36 -9.33 -7.80
CA TRP A 147 11.14 -10.39 -6.81
C TRP A 147 9.83 -11.17 -7.07
N PRO A 148 9.78 -11.99 -8.13
CA PRO A 148 8.56 -12.70 -8.55
C PRO A 148 8.11 -13.79 -7.55
N HIS A 149 9.01 -14.23 -6.67
CA HIS A 149 8.73 -15.21 -5.60
C HIS A 149 8.10 -14.59 -4.36
N VAL A 150 8.16 -13.26 -4.21
CA VAL A 150 7.68 -12.55 -3.03
C VAL A 150 6.17 -12.32 -3.14
N ASN A 151 5.49 -12.34 -2.00
CA ASN A 151 4.07 -12.06 -1.91
C ASN A 151 3.76 -10.66 -2.48
N PRO A 152 2.99 -10.52 -3.58
CA PRO A 152 2.70 -9.22 -4.18
C PRO A 152 1.99 -8.26 -3.22
N SER A 153 1.15 -8.78 -2.32
CA SER A 153 0.51 -7.98 -1.28
C SER A 153 1.51 -7.36 -0.30
N ASP A 154 2.61 -8.05 0.02
CA ASP A 154 3.67 -7.52 0.89
C ASP A 154 4.47 -6.44 0.17
N LEU A 155 4.78 -6.64 -1.11
CA LEU A 155 5.41 -5.60 -1.94
C LEU A 155 4.51 -4.35 -2.04
N TRP A 156 3.20 -4.51 -2.22
CA TRP A 156 2.27 -3.39 -2.23
C TRP A 156 2.22 -2.67 -0.88
N TYR A 157 2.06 -3.43 0.21
CA TYR A 157 1.71 -2.89 1.52
C TYR A 157 2.93 -2.43 2.34
N PHE A 158 4.02 -3.19 2.35
CA PHE A 158 5.21 -2.91 3.15
C PHE A 158 6.30 -2.16 2.39
N LEU A 159 6.40 -2.36 1.07
CA LEU A 159 7.41 -1.68 0.25
C LEU A 159 6.84 -0.42 -0.43
N VAL A 160 5.94 -0.58 -1.41
CA VAL A 160 5.51 0.54 -2.27
C VAL A 160 4.78 1.62 -1.49
N ALA A 161 3.86 1.24 -0.60
CA ALA A 161 3.12 2.20 0.23
C ALA A 161 4.05 3.03 1.15
N HIS A 162 5.07 2.41 1.73
CA HIS A 162 6.02 3.10 2.61
C HIS A 162 7.06 3.89 1.81
N ALA A 163 7.52 3.37 0.67
CA ALA A 163 8.40 4.10 -0.24
C ALA A 163 7.72 5.38 -0.75
N TYR A 164 6.42 5.33 -1.07
CA TYR A 164 5.67 6.52 -1.46
C TYR A 164 5.47 7.52 -0.30
N GLN A 165 5.44 7.06 0.94
CA GLN A 165 5.29 7.92 2.12
C GLN A 165 6.60 8.57 2.58
N ASP A 166 7.73 8.14 2.02
CA ASP A 166 9.05 8.69 2.29
C ASP A 166 9.23 10.05 1.61
N ASP A 167 9.37 11.10 2.41
CA ASP A 167 9.59 12.48 1.97
C ASP A 167 10.74 12.59 0.95
N PHE A 168 11.81 11.82 1.13
CA PHE A 168 13.02 11.92 0.30
C PHE A 168 12.90 11.23 -1.06
N ASN A 169 11.81 10.51 -1.32
CA ASN A 169 11.48 10.04 -2.66
C ASN A 169 10.74 11.09 -3.48
N HIS A 170 10.29 12.19 -2.87
CA HIS A 170 9.60 13.30 -3.54
C HIS A 170 10.52 14.50 -3.79
N PRO A 171 10.18 15.36 -4.77
CA PRO A 171 10.86 16.65 -4.94
C PRO A 171 10.75 17.52 -3.69
N ALA A 172 11.84 18.21 -3.33
CA ALA A 172 11.90 19.07 -2.14
C ALA A 172 10.81 20.17 -2.09
N GLU A 173 10.36 20.64 -3.25
CA GLU A 173 9.21 21.59 -3.38
C GLU A 173 7.88 21.04 -2.85
N SER A 174 7.81 19.72 -2.61
CA SER A 174 6.66 19.04 -2.02
C SER A 174 6.87 18.70 -0.55
N ALA A 175 7.96 19.15 0.08
CA ALA A 175 8.25 18.89 1.49
C ALA A 175 7.11 19.35 2.41
N GLY A 176 6.86 18.57 3.47
CA GLY A 176 5.82 18.85 4.47
C GLY A 176 4.40 18.47 4.03
N LYS A 177 4.23 17.80 2.89
CA LYS A 177 2.94 17.21 2.51
C LYS A 177 2.65 15.97 3.35
N ASP A 178 1.37 15.77 3.66
CA ASP A 178 0.89 14.52 4.25
C ASP A 178 0.82 13.42 3.17
N TRP A 179 1.91 12.68 3.02
CA TRP A 179 1.99 11.59 2.04
C TRP A 179 1.09 10.42 2.38
N ALA A 180 0.74 10.20 3.64
CA ALA A 180 -0.21 9.15 4.04
C ALA A 180 -1.61 9.44 3.50
N GLN A 181 -2.06 10.70 3.52
CA GLN A 181 -3.32 11.11 2.89
C GLN A 181 -3.24 11.15 1.37
N SER A 182 -2.08 11.49 0.81
CA SER A 182 -1.83 11.42 -0.63
C SER A 182 -1.94 9.97 -1.14
N TRP A 183 -1.33 9.02 -0.43
CA TRP A 183 -1.38 7.58 -0.71
C TRP A 183 -2.82 7.05 -0.77
N LYS A 184 -3.67 7.44 0.18
CA LYS A 184 -5.09 7.03 0.19
C LYS A 184 -5.85 7.39 -1.09
N ARG A 185 -5.41 8.41 -1.82
CA ARG A 185 -6.02 8.84 -3.09
C ARG A 185 -5.31 8.24 -4.30
N ALA A 186 -3.97 8.25 -4.30
CA ALA A 186 -3.19 7.80 -5.44
C ALA A 186 -3.14 6.26 -5.54
N GLY A 187 -3.07 5.56 -4.41
CA GLY A 187 -2.90 4.10 -4.37
C GLY A 187 -4.09 3.32 -4.94
N GLY A 188 -5.34 3.78 -4.72
CA GLY A 188 -6.53 3.11 -5.28
C GLY A 188 -6.51 3.07 -6.80
N TRP A 189 -6.39 4.25 -7.42
CA TRP A 189 -6.29 4.37 -8.88
C TRP A 189 -5.07 3.62 -9.44
N SER A 190 -3.93 3.69 -8.75
CA SER A 190 -2.71 3.02 -9.23
C SER A 190 -2.84 1.51 -9.19
N LEU A 191 -3.55 0.95 -8.20
CA LEU A 191 -3.83 -0.48 -8.13
C LEU A 191 -4.73 -0.94 -9.29
N GLU A 192 -5.73 -0.14 -9.66
CA GLU A 192 -6.54 -0.39 -10.85
C GLU A 192 -5.66 -0.46 -12.11
N ALA A 193 -4.79 0.54 -12.31
CA ALA A 193 -3.91 0.63 -13.46
C ALA A 193 -2.91 -0.54 -13.53
N ILE A 194 -2.35 -0.96 -12.40
CA ILE A 194 -1.47 -2.14 -12.31
C ILE A 194 -2.15 -3.38 -12.88
N PHE A 195 -3.41 -3.64 -12.50
CA PHE A 195 -4.14 -4.81 -13.02
C PHE A 195 -4.46 -4.68 -14.51
N VAL A 196 -4.80 -3.47 -14.98
CA VAL A 196 -5.00 -3.22 -16.41
C VAL A 196 -3.73 -3.51 -17.21
N GLU A 197 -2.59 -2.99 -16.78
CA GLU A 197 -1.30 -3.20 -17.43
C GLU A 197 -0.84 -4.66 -17.39
N HIS A 198 -1.05 -5.34 -16.26
CA HIS A 198 -0.70 -6.75 -16.10
C HIS A 198 -1.54 -7.68 -16.99
N TYR A 199 -2.86 -7.47 -17.06
CA TYR A 199 -3.75 -8.42 -17.71
C TYR A 199 -4.04 -8.14 -19.19
N ASN A 200 -4.00 -6.89 -19.64
CA ASN A 200 -4.35 -6.57 -21.02
C ASN A 200 -3.50 -7.30 -22.08
N PRO A 201 -2.17 -7.52 -21.90
CA PRO A 201 -1.39 -8.32 -22.85
C PRO A 201 -1.95 -9.73 -23.10
N GLN A 202 -2.51 -10.37 -22.07
CA GLN A 202 -3.13 -11.69 -22.18
C GLN A 202 -4.57 -11.60 -22.68
N LEU A 203 -5.39 -10.74 -22.08
CA LEU A 203 -6.81 -10.62 -22.43
C LEU A 203 -7.02 -10.21 -23.89
N ASN A 204 -6.18 -9.32 -24.42
CA ASN A 204 -6.30 -8.81 -25.79
C ASN A 204 -6.20 -9.95 -26.83
N GLN A 205 -5.48 -11.03 -26.54
CA GLN A 205 -5.37 -12.20 -27.42
C GLN A 205 -6.71 -12.92 -27.61
N HIS A 206 -7.67 -12.67 -26.72
CA HIS A 206 -9.00 -13.26 -26.71
C HIS A 206 -10.10 -12.23 -27.01
N GLY A 207 -9.74 -11.05 -27.52
CA GLY A 207 -10.68 -9.96 -27.80
C GLY A 207 -11.31 -9.38 -26.53
N VAL A 208 -10.69 -9.57 -25.37
CA VAL A 208 -11.12 -9.00 -24.08
C VAL A 208 -10.12 -7.93 -23.65
N ARG A 209 -10.57 -6.86 -23.01
CA ARG A 209 -9.66 -5.93 -22.34
C ARG A 209 -10.29 -5.29 -21.12
N LEU A 210 -9.42 -4.79 -20.25
CA LEU A 210 -9.76 -3.93 -19.14
C LEU A 210 -9.54 -2.47 -19.52
N ALA A 211 -10.45 -1.61 -19.09
CA ALA A 211 -10.43 -0.18 -19.37
C ALA A 211 -10.66 0.65 -18.10
N MET A 212 -9.92 1.75 -18.00
CA MET A 212 -10.14 2.81 -17.01
C MET A 212 -10.47 4.12 -17.75
N PRO A 213 -11.72 4.31 -18.23
CA PRO A 213 -12.07 5.52 -18.97
C PRO A 213 -11.89 6.75 -18.09
N THR A 214 -11.03 7.69 -18.52
CA THR A 214 -10.75 8.92 -17.78
C THR A 214 -11.76 10.02 -18.06
N ALA A 215 -12.44 9.96 -19.21
CA ALA A 215 -13.53 10.86 -19.56
C ALA A 215 -14.83 10.39 -18.88
N PRO A 216 -15.47 11.22 -18.02
CA PRO A 216 -16.70 10.85 -17.34
C PRO A 216 -17.83 10.43 -18.30
N ASP A 217 -17.94 11.09 -19.45
CA ASP A 217 -18.96 10.80 -20.46
C ASP A 217 -18.76 9.43 -21.10
N GLU A 218 -17.52 9.02 -21.33
CA GLU A 218 -17.20 7.70 -21.88
C GLU A 218 -17.55 6.59 -20.88
N LYS A 219 -17.15 6.76 -19.62
CA LYS A 219 -17.50 5.83 -18.55
C LYS A 219 -19.02 5.72 -18.39
N GLY A 220 -19.72 6.86 -18.38
CA GLY A 220 -21.17 6.93 -18.32
C GLY A 220 -21.86 6.23 -19.49
N ARG A 221 -21.35 6.39 -20.72
CA ARG A 221 -21.85 5.69 -21.91
C ARG A 221 -21.71 4.18 -21.78
N LEU A 222 -20.52 3.68 -21.45
CA LEU A 222 -20.25 2.24 -21.29
C LEU A 222 -21.10 1.61 -20.18
N LEU A 223 -21.25 2.29 -19.05
CA LEU A 223 -22.17 1.84 -17.99
C LEU A 223 -23.63 1.87 -18.46
N GLY A 224 -24.01 2.89 -19.24
CA GLY A 224 -25.35 3.02 -19.82
C GLY A 224 -25.70 1.87 -20.77
N GLU A 225 -24.75 1.35 -21.54
CA GLU A 225 -24.92 0.16 -22.38
C GLU A 225 -25.19 -1.11 -21.55
N MET A 226 -24.77 -1.12 -20.28
CA MET A 226 -25.11 -2.18 -19.32
C MET A 226 -26.43 -1.93 -18.57
N GLY A 227 -27.19 -0.88 -18.94
CA GLY A 227 -28.39 -0.46 -18.22
C GLY A 227 -28.11 0.18 -16.86
N LEU A 228 -26.87 0.64 -16.64
CA LEU A 228 -26.44 1.27 -15.40
C LEU A 228 -26.37 2.78 -15.57
N HIS A 229 -27.26 3.49 -14.88
CA HIS A 229 -27.34 4.95 -14.90
C HIS A 229 -27.15 5.55 -13.50
N GLY A 230 -26.70 6.80 -13.46
CA GLY A 230 -26.55 7.61 -12.24
C GLY A 230 -25.09 7.81 -11.81
N SER A 231 -24.79 8.97 -11.24
CA SER A 231 -23.43 9.37 -10.81
C SER A 231 -22.83 8.40 -9.80
N GLY A 232 -23.61 7.90 -8.84
CA GLY A 232 -23.14 6.95 -7.84
C GLY A 232 -22.68 5.59 -8.41
N VAL A 233 -23.08 5.23 -9.64
CA VAL A 233 -22.57 4.02 -10.33
C VAL A 233 -21.24 4.31 -11.03
N VAL A 234 -21.09 5.51 -11.59
CA VAL A 234 -19.85 5.98 -12.23
C VAL A 234 -18.72 6.08 -11.22
N GLU A 235 -19.00 6.55 -10.01
CA GLU A 235 -18.00 6.70 -8.93
C GLU A 235 -17.57 5.35 -8.33
N LYS A 236 -18.45 4.35 -8.31
CA LYS A 236 -18.21 3.04 -7.69
C LYS A 236 -17.67 1.97 -8.63
N SER A 237 -17.71 2.21 -9.93
CA SER A 237 -17.10 1.29 -10.89
C SER A 237 -15.61 1.59 -10.96
N ASP A 238 -14.75 0.60 -10.72
CA ASP A 238 -13.31 0.82 -10.77
C ASP A 238 -12.83 0.63 -12.22
N VAL A 239 -12.87 -0.61 -12.72
CA VAL A 239 -12.41 -0.99 -14.07
C VAL A 239 -13.56 -1.57 -14.90
N ILE A 240 -13.71 -1.14 -16.16
CA ILE A 240 -14.71 -1.69 -17.09
C ILE A 240 -14.09 -2.83 -17.91
N ALA A 241 -14.79 -3.96 -18.00
CA ALA A 241 -14.41 -5.06 -18.86
C ALA A 241 -15.12 -4.95 -20.21
N LEU A 242 -14.34 -4.96 -21.29
CA LEU A 242 -14.79 -4.79 -22.67
C LEU A 242 -14.46 -6.03 -23.49
N GLY A 243 -15.40 -6.45 -24.34
CA GLY A 243 -15.24 -7.57 -25.24
C GLY A 243 -15.49 -7.14 -26.68
N THR A 244 -14.69 -7.66 -27.61
CA THR A 244 -14.81 -7.39 -29.04
C THR A 244 -15.66 -8.48 -29.71
N ASP A 245 -16.72 -8.07 -30.40
CA ASP A 245 -17.59 -8.99 -31.14
C ASP A 245 -16.97 -9.43 -32.48
N ALA A 246 -17.65 -10.34 -33.19
CA ALA A 246 -17.18 -10.85 -34.49
C ALA A 246 -17.09 -9.77 -35.59
N HIS A 247 -17.68 -8.60 -35.38
CA HIS A 247 -17.65 -7.45 -36.29
C HIS A 247 -16.60 -6.41 -35.90
N GLY A 248 -15.85 -6.65 -34.81
CA GLY A 248 -14.84 -5.72 -34.30
C GLY A 248 -15.38 -4.60 -33.42
N ASN A 249 -16.66 -4.65 -33.02
CA ASN A 249 -17.22 -3.65 -32.10
C ASN A 249 -16.95 -4.04 -30.65
N GLU A 250 -16.60 -3.06 -29.83
CA GLU A 250 -16.39 -3.26 -28.41
C GLU A 250 -17.69 -3.08 -27.62
N HIS A 251 -17.95 -4.00 -26.70
CA HIS A 251 -19.12 -3.97 -25.83
C HIS A 251 -18.71 -4.17 -24.37
N PRO A 252 -19.27 -3.38 -23.43
CA PRO A 252 -19.06 -3.63 -22.02
C PRO A 252 -19.80 -4.90 -21.59
N PHE A 253 -19.09 -5.76 -20.85
CA PHE A 253 -19.63 -7.02 -20.34
C PHE A 253 -19.44 -7.21 -18.83
N GLY A 254 -18.83 -6.25 -18.15
CA GLY A 254 -18.73 -6.28 -16.69
C GLY A 254 -18.00 -5.09 -16.10
N VAL A 255 -17.97 -5.07 -14.77
CA VAL A 255 -17.16 -4.16 -13.96
C VAL A 255 -16.30 -5.01 -13.03
N VAL A 256 -15.00 -4.75 -13.03
CA VAL A 256 -14.05 -5.37 -12.09
C VAL A 256 -13.87 -4.42 -10.93
N HIS A 257 -14.18 -4.90 -9.72
CA HIS A 257 -13.99 -4.15 -8.48
C HIS A 257 -12.55 -4.37 -8.01
N VAL A 258 -11.82 -3.31 -7.72
CA VAL A 258 -10.40 -3.38 -7.36
C VAL A 258 -10.20 -2.77 -5.98
N LYS A 259 -9.68 -3.55 -5.03
CA LYS A 259 -9.50 -3.09 -3.66
C LYS A 259 -8.17 -3.56 -3.06
N ALA A 260 -7.37 -2.63 -2.53
CA ALA A 260 -6.16 -3.01 -1.81
C ALA A 260 -6.47 -3.83 -0.54
N SER A 261 -7.52 -3.47 0.19
CA SER A 261 -7.99 -4.15 1.39
C SER A 261 -9.52 -4.17 1.44
N PHE A 262 -10.10 -5.09 2.23
CA PHE A 262 -11.54 -5.30 2.27
C PHE A 262 -12.27 -4.25 3.12
N ALA A 263 -11.72 -3.91 4.30
CA ALA A 263 -12.30 -2.99 5.29
C ALA A 263 -13.84 -3.08 5.39
N GLU A 264 -14.56 -2.01 5.77
CA GLU A 264 -16.01 -1.92 5.57
C GLU A 264 -16.40 -1.70 4.09
N ARG A 265 -15.48 -1.25 3.25
CA ARG A 265 -15.74 -0.74 1.89
C ARG A 265 -16.39 -1.76 0.94
N ARG A 266 -16.20 -3.05 1.15
CA ARG A 266 -16.85 -4.09 0.33
C ARG A 266 -18.39 -4.04 0.37
N THR A 267 -19.00 -3.50 1.44
CA THR A 267 -20.47 -3.32 1.49
C THR A 267 -20.93 -2.20 0.58
N ASP A 268 -20.05 -1.27 0.22
CA ASP A 268 -20.38 -0.14 -0.66
C ASP A 268 -20.54 -0.58 -2.11
N ASP A 269 -19.78 -1.59 -2.54
CA ASP A 269 -19.77 -2.12 -3.91
C ASP A 269 -20.80 -3.24 -4.12
N ALA A 270 -21.21 -3.93 -3.06
CA ALA A 270 -22.17 -5.03 -3.12
C ALA A 270 -23.48 -4.69 -3.86
N PRO A 271 -24.11 -3.50 -3.70
CA PRO A 271 -25.30 -3.14 -4.46
C PRO A 271 -25.07 -3.03 -5.97
N LEU A 272 -23.92 -2.50 -6.39
CA LEU A 272 -23.57 -2.41 -7.81
C LEU A 272 -23.31 -3.80 -8.40
N SER A 273 -22.54 -4.60 -7.67
CA SER A 273 -22.22 -5.96 -8.08
C SER A 273 -23.46 -6.84 -8.20
N ALA A 274 -24.38 -6.78 -7.25
CA ALA A 274 -25.66 -7.50 -7.31
C ALA A 274 -26.49 -7.12 -8.55
N ARG A 275 -26.53 -5.83 -8.92
CA ARG A 275 -27.21 -5.36 -10.13
C ARG A 275 -26.57 -5.91 -11.40
N LEU A 276 -25.23 -5.86 -11.50
CA LEU A 276 -24.49 -6.41 -12.64
C LEU A 276 -24.78 -7.89 -12.83
N MET A 277 -24.65 -8.69 -11.76
CA MET A 277 -24.88 -10.13 -11.82
C MET A 277 -26.33 -10.48 -12.15
N ALA A 278 -27.31 -9.75 -11.61
CA ALA A 278 -28.72 -9.94 -11.93
C ALA A 278 -29.04 -9.68 -13.41
N SER A 279 -28.25 -8.82 -14.06
CA SER A 279 -28.34 -8.52 -15.49
C SER A 279 -27.38 -9.33 -16.37
N GLY A 280 -26.74 -10.37 -15.81
CA GLY A 280 -25.86 -11.27 -16.54
C GLY A 280 -24.50 -10.67 -16.93
N PHE A 281 -24.07 -9.59 -16.27
CA PHE A 281 -22.73 -9.00 -16.44
C PHE A 281 -21.74 -9.60 -15.44
N ALA A 282 -20.45 -9.62 -15.83
CA ALA A 282 -19.38 -10.00 -14.92
C ALA A 282 -19.20 -8.95 -13.82
N SER A 283 -18.93 -9.43 -12.60
CA SER A 283 -18.70 -8.56 -11.44
C SER A 283 -17.67 -9.14 -10.46
N PRO A 284 -16.43 -9.37 -10.90
CA PRO A 284 -15.40 -9.97 -10.05
C PRO A 284 -14.71 -8.93 -9.16
N LEU A 285 -14.12 -9.41 -8.08
CA LEU A 285 -13.25 -8.64 -7.19
C LEU A 285 -11.79 -9.01 -7.41
N LEU A 286 -10.94 -8.03 -7.72
CA LEU A 286 -9.48 -8.11 -7.64
C LEU A 286 -9.03 -7.44 -6.35
N THR A 287 -8.16 -8.12 -5.58
CA THR A 287 -7.72 -7.55 -4.30
C THR A 287 -6.31 -7.93 -3.90
N MET A 288 -5.60 -6.99 -3.26
CA MET A 288 -4.35 -7.31 -2.58
C MET A 288 -4.59 -7.92 -1.19
N ASP A 289 -5.83 -7.98 -0.69
CA ASP A 289 -6.18 -8.49 0.65
C ASP A 289 -5.19 -8.04 1.74
N CYS A 290 -4.85 -6.74 1.76
CA CYS A 290 -3.83 -6.22 2.66
C CYS A 290 -4.38 -6.03 4.08
N LYS A 291 -3.82 -6.73 5.06
CA LYS A 291 -4.04 -6.45 6.47
C LYS A 291 -2.92 -7.03 7.34
N ALA A 292 -2.19 -6.13 7.99
CA ALA A 292 -1.29 -6.46 9.08
C ALA A 292 -1.66 -5.66 10.34
N GLY A 293 -1.48 -6.27 11.52
CA GLY A 293 -1.55 -5.54 12.79
C GLY A 293 -0.23 -4.81 13.05
N PRO A 294 -0.24 -3.64 13.72
CA PRO A 294 1.00 -2.99 14.14
C PRO A 294 1.80 -3.89 15.07
N SER A 295 3.04 -4.18 14.72
CA SER A 295 4.03 -4.91 15.53
C SER A 295 5.43 -4.65 15.01
N THR A 296 6.45 -5.13 15.73
CA THR A 296 7.84 -5.14 15.25
C THR A 296 8.03 -6.06 14.05
N ASP A 297 7.24 -7.14 13.98
CA ASP A 297 7.33 -8.14 12.91
C ASP A 297 5.94 -8.31 12.30
N PRO A 298 5.43 -7.32 11.55
CA PRO A 298 4.05 -7.35 11.06
C PRO A 298 3.88 -8.45 10.02
N PHE A 299 2.79 -9.21 10.19
CA PHE A 299 2.41 -10.27 9.25
C PHE A 299 1.13 -9.89 8.50
N ASN A 300 1.22 -9.83 7.18
CA ASN A 300 0.11 -9.50 6.29
C ASN A 300 -0.79 -10.73 6.02
N LYS A 301 -1.62 -11.03 7.01
CA LYS A 301 -2.55 -12.17 6.97
C LYS A 301 -3.80 -11.95 6.11
N GLY A 302 -4.04 -10.71 5.67
CA GLY A 302 -5.27 -10.31 5.01
C GLY A 302 -6.53 -10.39 5.89
N GLU A 303 -7.70 -10.34 5.25
CA GLU A 303 -8.99 -10.21 5.93
C GLU A 303 -9.99 -11.31 5.58
N LEU A 304 -9.70 -12.13 4.56
CA LEU A 304 -10.57 -13.24 4.15
C LEU A 304 -10.54 -14.41 5.15
N GLY A 305 -9.47 -14.58 5.91
CA GLY A 305 -9.38 -15.58 6.97
C GLY A 305 -9.56 -17.02 6.49
N ALA A 306 -9.84 -17.92 7.44
CA ALA A 306 -9.87 -19.37 7.21
C ALA A 306 -11.01 -19.85 6.32
N VAL A 307 -10.79 -20.95 5.60
CA VAL A 307 -11.79 -21.65 4.78
C VAL A 307 -12.98 -22.21 5.59
N GLN A 308 -14.14 -22.34 4.93
CA GLN A 308 -15.31 -22.99 5.52
C GLN A 308 -15.08 -24.48 5.81
N GLY A 309 -15.70 -24.98 6.88
CA GLY A 309 -15.63 -26.39 7.29
C GLY A 309 -14.42 -26.74 8.17
N GLY A 310 -13.54 -25.79 8.46
CA GLY A 310 -12.45 -25.93 9.42
C GLY A 310 -12.86 -25.69 10.88
N ILE A 311 -11.88 -25.83 11.78
CA ILE A 311 -12.05 -25.57 13.23
C ILE A 311 -12.10 -24.06 13.52
N ALA A 312 -11.46 -23.26 12.66
CA ALA A 312 -11.37 -21.81 12.82
C ALA A 312 -12.67 -21.11 12.40
N ARG A 313 -12.96 -19.98 13.06
CA ARG A 313 -14.10 -19.13 12.70
C ARG A 313 -13.85 -18.48 11.33
N VAL A 314 -14.79 -18.70 10.41
CA VAL A 314 -14.80 -18.08 9.09
C VAL A 314 -15.09 -16.58 9.22
N SER A 315 -14.34 -15.75 8.49
CA SER A 315 -14.57 -14.30 8.49
C SER A 315 -15.90 -13.96 7.81
N SER A 316 -16.55 -12.87 8.24
CA SER A 316 -17.74 -12.37 7.52
C SER A 316 -17.41 -12.02 6.06
N LYS A 317 -16.22 -11.47 5.82
CA LYS A 317 -15.72 -11.10 4.48
C LYS A 317 -15.68 -12.30 3.53
N ARG A 318 -15.23 -13.47 4.01
CA ARG A 318 -15.26 -14.70 3.20
C ARG A 318 -16.69 -15.19 2.96
N LEU A 319 -17.55 -15.13 3.98
CA LEU A 319 -18.95 -15.53 3.84
C LEU A 319 -19.68 -14.66 2.81
N ASP A 320 -19.38 -13.36 2.77
CA ASP A 320 -19.96 -12.45 1.78
C ASP A 320 -19.67 -12.94 0.34
N ILE A 321 -18.48 -13.49 0.08
CA ILE A 321 -18.11 -14.09 -1.22
C ILE A 321 -18.72 -15.48 -1.37
N GLU A 322 -18.29 -16.43 -0.53
CA GLU A 322 -18.50 -17.85 -0.76
C GLU A 322 -19.96 -18.30 -0.52
N ARG A 323 -20.70 -17.59 0.34
CA ARG A 323 -22.09 -17.90 0.66
C ARG A 323 -23.03 -16.91 0.00
N ASP A 324 -22.79 -15.62 0.20
CA ASP A 324 -23.75 -14.58 -0.18
C ASP A 324 -23.56 -14.10 -1.63
N ARG A 325 -22.47 -14.50 -2.28
CA ARG A 325 -22.14 -14.15 -3.68
C ARG A 325 -22.29 -12.66 -3.92
N ILE A 326 -21.69 -11.82 -3.07
CA ILE A 326 -21.71 -10.36 -3.30
C ILE A 326 -20.88 -9.95 -4.53
N PHE A 327 -19.98 -10.82 -5.00
CA PHE A 327 -19.26 -10.76 -6.27
C PHE A 327 -19.35 -12.13 -6.96
N ASP A 328 -19.14 -12.20 -8.28
CA ASP A 328 -19.24 -13.47 -9.01
C ASP A 328 -18.00 -14.37 -8.84
N ALA A 329 -16.85 -13.76 -8.52
CA ALA A 329 -15.62 -14.39 -8.07
C ALA A 329 -14.74 -13.36 -7.35
N ALA A 330 -13.79 -13.82 -6.53
CA ALA A 330 -12.76 -12.97 -5.93
C ALA A 330 -11.37 -13.54 -6.21
N PHE A 331 -10.41 -12.67 -6.54
CA PHE A 331 -9.05 -13.02 -6.91
C PHE A 331 -8.09 -12.21 -6.03
N SER A 332 -7.43 -12.90 -5.10
CA SER A 332 -6.49 -12.30 -4.16
C SER A 332 -5.04 -12.47 -4.62
N TYR A 333 -4.25 -11.40 -4.53
CA TYR A 333 -2.80 -11.42 -4.76
C TYR A 333 -2.01 -11.39 -3.45
N ASN A 334 -2.67 -11.74 -2.34
CA ASN A 334 -1.99 -12.08 -1.09
C ASN A 334 -1.70 -13.58 -1.06
N ALA A 335 -0.43 -13.93 -1.02
CA ALA A 335 0.04 -15.32 -0.89
C ALA A 335 -0.55 -16.02 0.35
N ASN A 336 -0.86 -15.26 1.39
CA ASN A 336 -1.43 -15.74 2.66
C ASN A 336 -2.95 -15.93 2.61
N THR A 337 -3.65 -15.51 1.55
CA THR A 337 -5.09 -15.79 1.40
C THR A 337 -5.30 -17.28 1.09
N GLU A 338 -6.15 -17.95 1.88
CA GLU A 338 -6.56 -19.32 1.58
C GLU A 338 -7.60 -19.33 0.44
N PRO A 339 -7.39 -20.04 -0.69
CA PRO A 339 -8.40 -20.14 -1.74
C PRO A 339 -9.59 -20.98 -1.28
N THR A 340 -10.76 -20.78 -1.89
CA THR A 340 -11.91 -21.68 -1.69
C THR A 340 -11.51 -23.10 -2.14
N PRO A 341 -11.57 -24.13 -1.28
CA PRO A 341 -11.09 -25.47 -1.63
C PRO A 341 -11.80 -26.05 -2.85
N THR A 342 -11.12 -26.84 -3.67
CA THR A 342 -11.75 -27.55 -4.80
C THR A 342 -12.77 -28.57 -4.28
N GLY A 343 -13.91 -28.71 -4.96
CA GLY A 343 -14.95 -29.69 -4.61
C GLY A 343 -15.92 -29.25 -3.51
N THR A 344 -15.69 -28.11 -2.84
CA THR A 344 -16.67 -27.52 -1.93
C THR A 344 -17.76 -26.77 -2.68
N SER A 345 -18.98 -26.84 -2.16
CA SER A 345 -20.10 -26.01 -2.61
C SER A 345 -19.86 -24.57 -2.15
N ALA A 346 -19.80 -23.64 -3.09
CA ALA A 346 -19.67 -22.21 -2.83
C ALA A 346 -20.41 -21.44 -3.94
N ALA A 347 -21.11 -20.37 -3.57
CA ALA A 347 -21.89 -19.54 -4.49
C ALA A 347 -20.99 -18.67 -5.39
N ALA A 348 -19.86 -18.22 -4.86
CA ALA A 348 -18.70 -17.73 -5.61
C ALA A 348 -17.42 -18.31 -4.99
N ARG A 349 -16.31 -18.25 -5.73
CA ARG A 349 -15.01 -18.77 -5.27
C ARG A 349 -14.00 -17.65 -5.07
N ILE A 350 -13.15 -17.84 -4.07
CA ILE A 350 -11.94 -17.07 -3.84
C ILE A 350 -10.77 -17.83 -4.46
N TYR A 351 -10.06 -17.17 -5.35
CA TYR A 351 -8.84 -17.65 -5.98
C TYR A 351 -7.64 -16.91 -5.41
N ARG A 352 -6.49 -17.58 -5.36
CA ARG A 352 -5.20 -16.97 -5.08
C ARG A 352 -4.42 -16.88 -6.38
N CYS A 353 -4.01 -15.68 -6.72
CA CYS A 353 -3.24 -15.32 -7.92
C CYS A 353 -1.88 -14.74 -7.52
N ASN A 354 -1.02 -14.50 -8.50
CA ASN A 354 0.23 -13.77 -8.35
C ASN A 354 0.46 -12.90 -9.61
N PHE A 355 1.60 -12.21 -9.68
CA PHE A 355 1.97 -11.36 -10.82
C PHE A 355 2.98 -12.03 -11.77
N ALA A 356 3.26 -13.32 -11.60
CA ALA A 356 4.25 -14.03 -12.42
C ALA A 356 3.72 -14.36 -13.82
N ASP A 357 2.42 -14.64 -13.94
CA ASP A 357 1.79 -15.02 -15.21
C ASP A 357 0.35 -14.47 -15.28
N PRO A 358 0.01 -13.64 -16.29
CA PRO A 358 -1.35 -13.14 -16.48
C PRO A 358 -2.33 -14.19 -17.02
N ASP A 359 -1.90 -15.38 -17.47
CA ASP A 359 -2.78 -16.52 -17.81
C ASP A 359 -3.17 -17.33 -16.57
N ASP A 360 -3.93 -16.71 -15.67
CA ASP A 360 -4.28 -17.27 -14.38
C ASP A 360 -5.80 -17.50 -14.20
N SER A 361 -6.25 -17.61 -12.95
CA SER A 361 -7.68 -17.82 -12.67
C SER A 361 -8.53 -16.60 -13.05
N PHE A 362 -8.00 -15.39 -12.98
CA PHE A 362 -8.73 -14.16 -13.29
C PHE A 362 -8.94 -14.00 -14.79
N SER A 363 -7.88 -14.08 -15.60
CA SER A 363 -8.01 -13.90 -17.05
C SER A 363 -8.91 -14.95 -17.67
N ARG A 364 -8.79 -16.23 -17.25
CA ARG A 364 -9.69 -17.31 -17.67
C ARG A 364 -11.14 -17.08 -17.25
N HIS A 365 -11.39 -16.51 -16.07
CA HIS A 365 -12.74 -16.12 -15.65
C HIS A 365 -13.33 -15.06 -16.58
N MET A 366 -12.55 -14.02 -16.91
CA MET A 366 -12.99 -12.94 -17.79
C MET A 366 -13.25 -13.41 -19.22
N ILE A 367 -12.36 -14.24 -19.77
CA ILE A 367 -12.53 -14.82 -21.11
C ILE A 367 -13.79 -15.68 -21.15
N ARG A 368 -14.00 -16.56 -20.17
CA ARG A 368 -15.22 -17.38 -20.07
C ARG A 368 -16.47 -16.50 -19.97
N LYS A 369 -16.46 -15.46 -19.15
CA LYS A 369 -17.60 -14.53 -18.99
C LYS A 369 -17.95 -13.82 -20.30
N TRP A 370 -16.94 -13.47 -21.09
CA TRP A 370 -17.17 -12.91 -22.41
C TRP A 370 -17.78 -13.93 -23.38
N GLN A 371 -17.24 -15.16 -23.41
CA GLN A 371 -17.77 -16.25 -24.25
C GLN A 371 -19.23 -16.59 -23.92
N GLU A 372 -19.56 -16.72 -22.62
CA GLU A 372 -20.93 -16.95 -22.14
C GLU A 372 -21.89 -15.86 -22.66
N ARG A 373 -21.44 -14.61 -22.69
CA ARG A 373 -22.25 -13.47 -23.17
C ARG A 373 -22.44 -13.48 -24.69
N GLN A 374 -21.50 -14.04 -25.43
CA GLN A 374 -21.63 -14.28 -26.87
C GLN A 374 -22.53 -15.49 -27.19
N GLY A 375 -22.97 -16.25 -26.18
CA GLY A 375 -23.78 -17.45 -26.34
C GLY A 375 -22.96 -18.71 -26.66
N ASN A 376 -21.65 -18.68 -26.37
CA ASN A 376 -20.73 -19.81 -26.56
C ASN A 376 -20.55 -20.65 -25.29
#